data_AF-A0AAF5CYT7-F1
#
_entry.id   AF-A0AAF5CYT7-F1
#
_cell.length_a   1.000
_cell.length_b   1.000
_cell.length_c   1.000
_cell.angle_alpha   90.00
_cell.angle_beta   90.00
_cell.angle_gamma   90.00
#
_symmetry.space_group_name_H-M   'P 1'
#
loop_
_entity.id
_entity.type
_entity.pdbx_description
1 polymer ?
#
loop_
_entity_poly.entity_id
_entity_poly.type
_entity_poly.pdbx_seq_one_letter_code
_entity_poly.pdbx_strand_id
1 'polypeptide(L)'
;RLSSIFMTHTFWFKFRKQTAIYIWPILASTIIGIDLYHTHEWKKNGRKSVITELLLDKEASKFTLLGAAVGLYFADCYDRASYHKVEMMKCQSKMFSNIPASLPKHMVRLNEDLIFNGFSRINPCRQRELQLRRMTITELADLGCTKDAYDCIDFSNNSIVKLENFPKLNNLKTLILHDNRIKYIADDIGEKLPNLEVLMLTNNLIAELGDINPLAKCKRLRVLHLMGNPCSYKKNYKLYLIYKIRSLRVLDCKIIRQKDRAEADKLFKGKKNLVNIKEFVQYSSVVQNMEEKINIDVQLQRFPKEVEEQLRLSLKNARTLAELEAIEKSLTL
;
A
#
# COMPACT_ATOMS: atom_id res chain seq x y z
N ARG A 1 -8.70 -56.36 -9.97
CA ARG A 1 -8.43 -55.15 -10.81
C ARG A 1 -8.55 -53.85 -10.01
N LEU A 2 -9.61 -53.62 -9.22
CA LEU A 2 -9.78 -52.37 -8.43
C LEU A 2 -8.70 -52.11 -7.36
N SER A 3 -8.18 -53.14 -6.67
CA SER A 3 -7.13 -52.93 -5.66
C SER A 3 -5.80 -52.46 -6.25
N SER A 4 -5.41 -52.96 -7.42
CA SER A 4 -4.19 -52.56 -8.12
C SER A 4 -4.23 -51.09 -8.57
N ILE A 5 -5.38 -50.60 -9.05
CA ILE A 5 -5.56 -49.19 -9.47
C ILE A 5 -5.51 -48.23 -8.26
N PHE A 6 -6.06 -48.64 -7.10
CA PHE A 6 -6.01 -47.82 -5.88
C PHE A 6 -4.58 -47.72 -5.29
N MET A 7 -3.81 -48.81 -5.41
CA MET A 7 -2.41 -48.86 -4.98
C MET A 7 -1.49 -47.98 -5.85
N THR A 8 -1.69 -47.96 -7.18
CA THR A 8 -0.89 -47.11 -8.08
C THR A 8 -1.16 -45.63 -7.84
N HIS A 9 -2.43 -45.23 -7.61
CA HIS A 9 -2.77 -43.83 -7.36
C HIS A 9 -2.19 -43.29 -6.04
N THR A 10 -2.15 -44.12 -4.99
CA THR A 10 -1.56 -43.75 -3.70
C THR A 10 -0.03 -43.71 -3.74
N PHE A 11 0.61 -44.64 -4.45
CA PHE A 11 2.05 -44.60 -4.69
C PHE A 11 2.46 -43.35 -5.48
N TRP A 12 1.80 -43.06 -6.60
CA TRP A 12 2.16 -41.92 -7.45
C TRP A 12 1.92 -40.57 -6.76
N PHE A 13 0.85 -40.47 -5.96
CA PHE A 13 0.60 -39.29 -5.13
C PHE A 13 1.68 -39.09 -4.05
N LYS A 14 2.05 -40.15 -3.32
CA LYS A 14 3.14 -40.10 -2.34
C LYS A 14 4.48 -39.76 -3.00
N PHE A 15 4.79 -40.40 -4.13
CA PHE A 15 6.00 -40.14 -4.90
C PHE A 15 6.09 -38.68 -5.33
N ARG A 16 5.06 -38.10 -5.96
CA ARG A 16 5.04 -36.67 -6.33
C ARG A 16 5.23 -35.75 -5.13
N LYS A 17 4.56 -36.03 -4.01
CA LYS A 17 4.63 -35.18 -2.82
C LYS A 17 6.01 -35.26 -2.17
N GLN A 18 6.58 -36.46 -2.06
CA GLN A 18 7.93 -36.66 -1.52
C GLN A 18 9.00 -36.09 -2.46
N THR A 19 8.91 -36.28 -3.78
CA THR A 19 9.87 -35.72 -4.72
C THR A 19 9.83 -34.19 -4.71
N ALA A 20 8.64 -33.58 -4.65
CA ALA A 20 8.49 -32.14 -4.56
C ALA A 20 9.04 -31.55 -3.25
N ILE A 21 8.94 -32.28 -2.13
CA ILE A 21 9.41 -31.81 -0.81
C ILE A 21 10.92 -32.05 -0.62
N TYR A 22 11.45 -33.18 -1.08
CA TYR A 22 12.82 -33.57 -0.78
C TYR A 22 13.76 -33.38 -1.98
N ILE A 23 13.35 -33.77 -3.18
CA ILE A 23 14.24 -33.81 -4.35
C ILE A 23 14.31 -32.43 -5.02
N TRP A 24 13.16 -31.75 -5.18
CA TRP A 24 13.10 -30.45 -5.84
C TRP A 24 13.88 -29.33 -5.13
N PRO A 25 13.85 -29.19 -3.80
CA PRO A 25 14.67 -28.20 -3.12
C PRO A 25 16.17 -28.49 -3.23
N ILE A 26 16.57 -29.77 -3.20
CA ILE A 26 17.97 -30.17 -3.39
C ILE A 26 18.42 -29.80 -4.82
N LEU A 27 17.64 -30.18 -5.84
CA LEU A 27 17.97 -29.86 -7.22
C LEU A 27 17.99 -28.34 -7.47
N ALA A 28 17.01 -27.59 -6.96
CA ALA A 28 17.01 -26.14 -7.03
C ALA A 28 18.24 -25.54 -6.33
N SER A 29 18.59 -26.01 -5.13
CA SER A 29 19.78 -25.56 -4.41
C SER A 29 21.07 -25.87 -5.17
N THR A 30 21.17 -27.03 -5.82
CA THR A 30 22.35 -27.38 -6.65
C THR A 30 22.45 -26.48 -7.87
N ILE A 31 21.35 -26.20 -8.56
CA ILE A 31 21.31 -25.30 -9.73
C ILE A 31 21.71 -23.88 -9.31
N ILE A 32 21.16 -23.38 -8.19
CA ILE A 32 21.53 -22.07 -7.64
C ILE A 32 23.01 -22.04 -7.26
N GLY A 33 23.53 -23.10 -6.65
CA GLY A 33 24.95 -23.21 -6.29
C GLY A 33 25.87 -23.16 -7.51
N ILE A 34 25.53 -23.90 -8.58
CA ILE A 34 26.27 -23.91 -9.85
C ILE A 34 26.22 -22.51 -10.50
N ASP A 35 25.06 -21.87 -10.54
CA ASP A 35 24.88 -20.52 -11.10
C ASP A 35 25.69 -19.47 -10.33
N LEU A 36 25.71 -19.55 -9.00
CA LEU A 36 26.53 -18.67 -8.14
C LEU A 36 28.03 -18.92 -8.35
N TYR A 37 28.45 -20.18 -8.41
CA TYR A 37 29.86 -20.54 -8.66
C TYR A 37 30.32 -20.05 -10.04
N HIS A 38 29.53 -20.29 -11.09
CA HIS A 38 29.82 -19.79 -12.43
C HIS A 38 29.89 -18.26 -12.46
N THR A 39 28.93 -17.57 -11.85
CA THR A 39 28.93 -16.11 -11.75
C THR A 39 30.18 -15.58 -11.00
N HIS A 40 30.65 -16.31 -9.99
CA HIS A 40 31.85 -15.96 -9.23
C HIS A 40 33.13 -16.14 -10.05
N GLU A 41 33.34 -17.31 -10.66
CA GLU A 41 34.51 -17.57 -11.50
C GLU A 41 34.56 -16.68 -12.74
N TRP A 42 33.41 -16.46 -13.40
CA TRP A 42 33.30 -15.52 -14.51
C TRP A 42 33.75 -14.10 -14.11
N LYS A 43 33.40 -13.63 -12.90
CA LYS A 43 33.90 -12.35 -12.39
C LYS A 43 35.40 -12.37 -12.12
N LYS A 44 35.92 -13.46 -11.53
CA LYS A 44 37.34 -13.62 -11.19
C LYS A 44 38.23 -13.66 -12.43
N ASN A 45 37.80 -14.35 -13.49
CA ASN A 45 38.56 -14.48 -14.75
C ASN A 45 38.36 -13.28 -15.70
N GLY A 46 37.92 -12.12 -15.20
CA GLY A 46 37.78 -10.92 -16.01
C GLY A 46 36.64 -11.00 -17.04
N ARG A 47 35.55 -11.71 -16.74
CA ARG A 47 34.36 -11.94 -17.59
C ARG A 47 34.59 -12.86 -18.79
N LYS A 48 35.52 -13.80 -18.66
CA LYS A 48 35.65 -14.92 -19.59
C LYS A 48 34.82 -16.10 -19.09
N SER A 49 34.09 -16.76 -19.98
CA SER A 49 33.35 -17.98 -19.64
C SER A 49 34.31 -19.10 -19.26
N VAL A 50 34.11 -19.72 -18.10
CA VAL A 50 34.86 -20.90 -17.66
C VAL A 50 34.65 -22.07 -18.62
N ILE A 51 33.44 -22.21 -19.15
CA ILE A 51 33.07 -23.27 -20.08
C ILE A 51 33.80 -23.06 -21.42
N THR A 52 33.88 -21.82 -21.90
CA THR A 52 34.60 -21.49 -23.14
C THR A 52 36.09 -21.71 -22.99
N GLU A 53 36.71 -21.37 -21.85
CA GLU A 53 38.11 -21.71 -21.59
C GLU A 53 38.35 -23.23 -21.60
N LEU A 54 37.47 -24.00 -20.95
CA LEU A 54 37.57 -25.46 -20.91
C LEU A 54 37.37 -26.12 -22.29
N LEU A 55 36.51 -25.56 -23.13
CA LEU A 55 36.30 -26.00 -24.51
C LEU A 55 37.42 -25.57 -25.48
N LEU A 56 38.24 -24.58 -25.10
CA LEU A 56 39.39 -24.12 -25.89
C LEU A 56 40.72 -24.74 -25.43
N ASP A 57 40.77 -25.31 -24.22
CA ASP A 57 41.96 -25.98 -23.69
C ASP A 57 42.28 -27.26 -24.48
N LYS A 58 43.49 -27.81 -24.32
CA LYS A 58 43.98 -28.99 -25.04
C LYS A 58 43.09 -30.23 -24.87
N GLU A 59 42.23 -30.26 -23.85
CA GLU A 59 41.22 -31.30 -23.65
C GLU A 59 40.06 -31.27 -24.66
N ALA A 60 39.91 -30.18 -25.42
CA ALA A 60 38.88 -29.99 -26.44
C ALA A 60 38.84 -31.11 -27.51
N SER A 61 39.99 -31.78 -27.72
CA SER A 61 40.13 -32.93 -28.62
C SER A 61 39.21 -34.11 -28.27
N LYS A 62 38.68 -34.17 -27.04
CA LYS A 62 37.74 -35.21 -26.60
C LYS A 62 36.31 -34.99 -27.10
N PHE A 63 35.95 -33.78 -27.56
CA PHE A 63 34.58 -33.45 -27.97
C PHE A 63 34.41 -33.58 -29.49
N THR A 64 33.27 -34.10 -29.92
CA THR A 64 32.87 -34.00 -31.33
C THR A 64 32.63 -32.53 -31.69
N LEU A 65 32.83 -32.15 -32.96
CA LEU A 65 32.56 -30.78 -33.45
C LEU A 65 31.16 -30.29 -33.06
N LEU A 66 30.16 -31.17 -33.13
CA LEU A 66 28.79 -30.85 -32.70
C LEU A 66 28.69 -30.64 -31.18
N GLY A 67 29.35 -31.48 -30.39
CA GLY A 67 29.39 -31.34 -28.93
C GLY A 67 30.05 -30.03 -28.49
N ALA A 68 31.16 -29.65 -29.14
CA ALA A 68 31.82 -28.38 -28.90
C ALA A 68 30.93 -27.18 -29.28
N ALA A 69 30.25 -27.23 -30.43
CA ALA A 69 29.34 -26.16 -30.86
C ALA A 69 28.14 -25.97 -29.90
N VAL A 70 27.53 -27.08 -29.45
CA VAL A 70 26.44 -27.05 -28.47
C VAL A 70 26.94 -26.50 -27.12
N GLY A 71 28.12 -26.93 -26.67
CA GLY A 71 28.75 -26.42 -25.45
C GLY A 71 29.00 -24.92 -25.49
N LEU A 72 29.52 -24.39 -26.61
CA LEU A 72 29.75 -22.96 -26.81
C LEU A 72 28.44 -22.15 -26.81
N TYR A 73 27.38 -22.69 -27.41
CA TYR A 73 26.06 -22.04 -27.39
C TYR A 73 25.51 -21.90 -25.97
N PHE A 74 25.56 -22.98 -25.17
CA PHE A 74 25.12 -22.92 -23.78
C PHE A 74 25.99 -22.01 -22.93
N ALA A 75 27.30 -21.97 -23.17
CA ALA A 75 28.23 -21.05 -22.51
C ALA A 75 27.84 -19.58 -22.77
N ASP A 76 27.58 -19.20 -24.03
CA ASP A 76 27.15 -17.83 -24.38
C ASP A 76 25.78 -17.48 -23.75
N CYS A 77 24.84 -18.44 -23.72
CA CYS A 77 23.57 -18.24 -23.03
C CYS A 77 23.75 -17.98 -21.52
N TYR A 78 24.59 -18.77 -20.84
CA TYR A 78 24.88 -18.60 -19.42
C TYR A 78 25.61 -17.28 -19.12
N ASP A 79 26.58 -16.91 -19.95
CA ASP A 79 27.32 -15.66 -19.83
C ASP A 79 26.38 -14.44 -19.99
N ARG A 80 25.48 -14.47 -20.98
CA ARG A 80 24.51 -13.39 -21.22
C ARG A 80 23.51 -13.27 -20.06
N ALA A 81 23.01 -14.39 -19.55
CA ALA A 81 22.15 -14.40 -18.36
C ALA A 81 22.89 -13.86 -17.12
N SER A 82 24.14 -14.27 -16.92
CA SER A 82 24.99 -13.79 -15.82
C SER A 82 25.27 -12.29 -15.93
N TYR A 83 25.54 -11.78 -17.14
CA TYR A 83 25.71 -10.35 -17.39
C TYR A 83 24.45 -9.56 -17.05
N HIS A 84 23.27 -10.00 -17.52
CA HIS A 84 22.00 -9.36 -17.18
C HIS A 84 21.70 -9.44 -15.69
N LYS A 85 22.01 -10.56 -15.02
CA LYS A 85 21.86 -10.68 -13.56
C LYS A 85 22.76 -9.68 -12.83
N VAL A 86 24.01 -9.51 -13.26
CA VAL A 86 24.94 -8.51 -12.70
C VAL A 86 24.49 -7.10 -13.00
N GLU A 87 24.03 -6.79 -14.21
CA GLU A 87 23.44 -5.49 -14.53
C GLU A 87 22.14 -5.25 -13.76
N MET A 88 21.30 -6.25 -13.54
CA MET A 88 20.13 -6.14 -12.66
C MET A 88 20.54 -5.93 -11.23
N MET A 89 21.61 -6.58 -10.74
CA MET A 89 22.16 -6.34 -9.40
C MET A 89 22.80 -4.96 -9.30
N LYS A 90 23.40 -4.42 -10.36
CA LYS A 90 23.92 -3.05 -10.41
C LYS A 90 22.82 -2.02 -10.57
N CYS A 91 21.76 -2.31 -11.32
CA CYS A 91 20.58 -1.46 -11.48
C CYS A 91 19.75 -1.47 -10.20
N GLN A 92 19.63 -2.61 -9.53
CA GLN A 92 19.19 -2.68 -8.15
C GLN A 92 20.16 -1.90 -7.29
N SER A 93 21.47 -2.07 -7.40
CA SER A 93 22.43 -1.28 -6.62
C SER A 93 22.44 0.20 -6.98
N LYS A 94 21.96 0.65 -8.15
CA LYS A 94 21.80 2.06 -8.53
C LYS A 94 20.45 2.60 -8.06
N MET A 95 19.42 1.76 -8.14
CA MET A 95 18.12 1.98 -7.52
C MET A 95 18.23 2.00 -5.98
N PHE A 96 19.21 1.28 -5.40
CA PHE A 96 19.57 1.22 -3.98
C PHE A 96 20.71 2.17 -3.60
N SER A 97 21.59 2.59 -4.52
CA SER A 97 22.64 3.59 -4.21
C SER A 97 22.06 4.98 -4.15
N ASN A 98 20.99 5.23 -4.92
CA ASN A 98 20.23 6.47 -4.86
C ASN A 98 19.08 6.40 -3.85
N ILE A 99 18.84 5.25 -3.21
CA ILE A 99 18.15 5.26 -1.93
C ILE A 99 19.17 5.85 -0.96
N PRO A 100 18.95 7.05 -0.39
CA PRO A 100 19.86 7.56 0.62
C PRO A 100 20.00 6.49 1.70
N ALA A 101 21.23 6.04 1.93
CA ALA A 101 21.55 5.04 2.96
C ALA A 101 21.10 5.48 4.37
N SER A 102 20.70 6.75 4.53
CA SER A 102 19.94 7.27 5.65
C SER A 102 18.43 7.22 5.36
N LEU A 103 17.85 6.03 5.20
CA LEU A 103 16.44 5.88 5.56
C LEU A 103 16.36 6.26 7.05
N PRO A 104 15.60 7.30 7.42
CA PRO A 104 15.53 7.73 8.80
C PRO A 104 15.01 6.55 9.64
N LYS A 105 15.80 6.13 10.63
CA LYS A 105 15.35 5.12 11.62
C LYS A 105 14.32 5.69 12.59
N HIS A 106 14.13 7.01 12.57
CA HIS A 106 13.20 7.73 13.40
C HIS A 106 11.94 8.05 12.60
N MET A 107 10.80 8.10 13.29
CA MET A 107 9.54 8.59 12.74
C MET A 107 9.73 9.98 12.11
N VAL A 108 9.31 10.14 10.84
CA VAL A 108 9.53 11.38 10.07
C VAL A 108 8.21 11.97 9.60
N ARG A 109 8.08 13.30 9.67
CA ARG A 109 7.00 14.03 9.03
C ARG A 109 7.31 14.22 7.54
N LEU A 110 6.31 14.04 6.68
CA LEU A 110 6.50 14.30 5.25
C LEU A 110 6.80 15.79 5.03
N ASN A 111 7.98 16.08 4.50
CA ASN A 111 8.45 17.43 4.19
C ASN A 111 8.83 17.53 2.71
N GLU A 112 9.07 18.75 2.23
CA GLU A 112 9.47 19.04 0.84
C GLU A 112 10.70 18.22 0.39
N ASP A 113 11.73 18.10 1.24
CA ASP A 113 12.95 17.35 0.92
C ASP A 113 12.70 15.88 0.59
N LEU A 114 11.77 15.23 1.29
CA LEU A 114 11.41 13.83 1.03
C LEU A 114 10.68 13.68 -0.31
N ILE A 115 9.87 14.69 -0.68
CA ILE A 115 9.14 14.70 -1.95
C ILE A 115 10.12 14.95 -3.10
N PHE A 116 11.04 15.91 -2.94
CA PHE A 116 12.04 16.26 -3.95
C PHE A 116 13.04 15.11 -4.18
N ASN A 117 13.48 14.45 -3.11
CA ASN A 117 14.33 13.27 -3.19
C ASN A 117 13.54 11.98 -3.52
N GLY A 118 12.21 12.05 -3.51
CA GLY A 118 11.33 10.93 -3.82
C GLY A 118 11.47 10.49 -5.27
N PHE A 119 11.49 9.17 -5.49
CA PHE A 119 11.62 8.64 -6.84
C PHE A 119 10.29 8.76 -7.59
N SER A 120 10.34 9.33 -8.79
CA SER A 120 9.20 9.40 -9.71
C SER A 120 9.37 8.39 -10.84
N ARG A 121 8.29 7.67 -11.19
CA ARG A 121 8.27 6.74 -12.31
C ARG A 121 6.93 6.74 -13.03
N ILE A 122 6.90 6.16 -14.22
CA ILE A 122 5.66 5.77 -14.88
C ILE A 122 5.32 4.34 -14.46
N ASN A 123 4.16 4.14 -13.85
CA ASN A 123 3.69 2.83 -13.44
C ASN A 123 3.08 2.03 -14.62
N PRO A 124 2.78 0.72 -14.48
CA PRO A 124 2.20 -0.09 -15.55
C PRO A 124 0.84 0.43 -16.08
N CYS A 125 0.13 1.21 -15.28
CA CYS A 125 -1.11 1.88 -15.67
C CYS A 125 -0.88 3.21 -16.41
N ARG A 126 0.37 3.50 -16.83
CA ARG A 126 0.80 4.75 -17.49
C ARG A 126 0.52 6.01 -16.66
N GLN A 127 0.52 5.89 -15.34
CA GLN A 127 0.36 7.00 -14.41
C GLN A 127 1.72 7.45 -13.90
N ARG A 128 1.90 8.78 -13.71
CA ARG A 128 3.06 9.31 -13.00
C ARG A 128 2.91 9.01 -11.51
N GLU A 129 3.79 8.16 -11.01
CA GLU A 129 3.78 7.60 -9.67
C GLU A 129 4.94 8.16 -8.84
N LEU A 130 4.61 8.83 -7.74
CA LEU A 130 5.58 9.26 -6.73
C LEU A 130 5.76 8.15 -5.69
N GLN A 131 6.98 7.64 -5.54
CA GLN A 131 7.34 6.56 -4.63
C GLN A 131 7.83 7.12 -3.30
N LEU A 132 6.99 7.00 -2.26
CA LEU A 132 7.30 7.40 -0.88
C LEU A 132 7.19 6.20 0.08
N ARG A 133 7.47 5.00 -0.42
CA ARG A 133 7.40 3.76 0.35
C ARG A 133 8.50 3.67 1.41
N ARG A 134 8.20 3.05 2.56
CA ARG A 134 9.19 2.69 3.59
C ARG A 134 10.06 3.85 4.09
N MET A 135 9.52 5.07 4.07
CA MET A 135 10.21 6.29 4.52
C MET A 135 9.94 6.62 5.99
N THR A 136 9.24 5.73 6.72
CA THR A 136 8.82 5.93 8.12
C THR A 136 7.97 7.19 8.34
N ILE A 137 7.22 7.59 7.31
CA ILE A 137 6.38 8.79 7.34
C ILE A 137 5.26 8.61 8.38
N THR A 138 5.03 9.59 9.24
CA THR A 138 4.00 9.55 10.29
C THR A 138 2.84 10.49 10.05
N GLU A 139 3.15 11.63 9.45
CA GLU A 139 2.21 12.72 9.21
C GLU A 139 2.39 13.20 7.77
N LEU A 140 1.27 13.38 7.09
CA LEU A 140 1.22 13.99 5.78
C LEU A 140 1.27 15.51 5.94
N ALA A 141 2.23 16.14 5.28
CA ALA A 141 2.36 17.59 5.18
C ALA A 141 3.06 17.94 3.86
N ASP A 142 3.04 19.23 3.50
CA ASP A 142 3.79 19.82 2.39
C ASP A 142 3.58 19.17 1.02
N LEU A 143 2.47 18.46 0.84
CA LEU A 143 2.07 17.89 -0.44
C LEU A 143 1.81 18.96 -1.51
N GLY A 144 1.71 20.24 -1.12
CA GLY A 144 1.64 21.37 -2.05
C GLY A 144 2.85 21.45 -2.99
N CYS A 145 4.03 21.01 -2.53
CA CYS A 145 5.26 20.99 -3.32
C CYS A 145 5.18 20.04 -4.53
N THR A 146 4.25 19.07 -4.53
CA THR A 146 4.02 18.18 -5.67
C THR A 146 3.42 18.87 -6.90
N LYS A 147 2.87 20.09 -6.74
CA LYS A 147 2.28 20.91 -7.80
C LYS A 147 1.26 20.14 -8.69
N ASP A 148 0.51 19.21 -8.09
CA ASP A 148 -0.48 18.37 -8.81
C ASP A 148 0.10 17.61 -10.02
N ALA A 149 1.40 17.27 -9.97
CA ALA A 149 2.10 16.65 -11.11
C ALA A 149 1.87 15.13 -11.22
N TYR A 150 1.37 14.48 -10.18
CA TYR A 150 1.31 13.02 -10.07
C TYR A 150 -0.13 12.49 -10.17
N ASP A 151 -0.29 11.38 -10.88
CA ASP A 151 -1.57 10.66 -11.00
C ASP A 151 -1.70 9.59 -9.89
N CYS A 152 -0.57 9.12 -9.38
CA CYS A 152 -0.49 8.10 -8.34
C CYS A 152 0.55 8.49 -7.28
N ILE A 153 0.23 8.31 -6.00
CA ILE A 153 1.21 8.45 -4.92
C ILE A 153 1.17 7.18 -4.08
N ASP A 154 2.37 6.65 -3.81
CA ASP A 154 2.55 5.43 -3.06
C ASP A 154 3.22 5.69 -1.71
N PHE A 155 2.43 5.55 -0.66
CA PHE A 155 2.81 5.69 0.74
C PHE A 155 2.88 4.34 1.47
N SER A 156 3.01 3.22 0.75
CA SER A 156 3.00 1.89 1.38
C SER A 156 4.13 1.70 2.40
N ASN A 157 3.86 0.93 3.45
CA ASN A 157 4.81 0.58 4.51
C ASN A 157 5.39 1.81 5.25
N ASN A 158 4.54 2.78 5.59
CA ASN A 158 4.89 3.90 6.46
C ASN A 158 4.18 3.76 7.82
N SER A 159 4.19 4.81 8.64
CA SER A 159 3.52 4.86 9.95
C SER A 159 2.46 5.95 10.01
N ILE A 160 1.82 6.25 8.87
CA ILE A 160 0.83 7.32 8.75
C ILE A 160 -0.39 6.98 9.62
N VAL A 161 -0.80 7.92 10.48
CA VAL A 161 -1.94 7.72 11.40
C VAL A 161 -3.23 8.37 10.90
N LYS A 162 -3.11 9.47 10.14
CA LYS A 162 -4.23 10.28 9.68
C LYS A 162 -4.11 10.56 8.18
N LEU A 163 -5.21 10.37 7.46
CA LEU A 163 -5.32 10.73 6.06
C LEU A 163 -5.89 12.15 5.95
N GLU A 164 -5.01 13.14 6.07
CA GLU A 164 -5.34 14.57 6.12
C GLU A 164 -4.28 15.43 5.43
N ASN A 165 -4.45 16.76 5.45
CA ASN A 165 -3.49 17.76 4.94
C ASN A 165 -3.16 17.65 3.45
N PHE A 166 -4.11 17.19 2.63
CA PHE A 166 -3.94 17.23 1.18
C PHE A 166 -4.23 18.64 0.66
N PRO A 167 -3.38 19.21 -0.21
CA PRO A 167 -3.78 20.32 -1.05
C PRO A 167 -4.81 19.82 -2.08
N LYS A 168 -5.41 20.74 -2.84
CA LYS A 168 -6.30 20.36 -3.93
C LYS A 168 -5.49 19.73 -5.07
N LEU A 169 -5.56 18.41 -5.22
CA LEU A 169 -4.88 17.63 -6.25
C LEU A 169 -5.91 17.09 -7.25
N ASN A 170 -6.01 17.73 -8.41
CA ASN A 170 -6.99 17.36 -9.43
C ASN A 170 -6.50 16.21 -10.31
N ASN A 171 -5.20 15.99 -10.44
CA ASN A 171 -4.66 14.93 -11.28
C ASN A 171 -4.55 13.59 -10.53
N LEU A 172 -4.52 13.62 -9.21
CA LEU A 172 -4.38 12.43 -8.39
C LEU A 172 -5.60 11.50 -8.52
N LYS A 173 -5.36 10.27 -9.00
CA LYS A 173 -6.37 9.22 -9.23
C LYS A 173 -6.18 8.03 -8.32
N THR A 174 -4.93 7.72 -7.94
CA THR A 174 -4.59 6.50 -7.20
C THR A 174 -3.80 6.85 -5.94
N LEU A 175 -4.31 6.46 -4.79
CA LEU A 175 -3.58 6.51 -3.51
C LEU A 175 -3.35 5.11 -2.98
N ILE A 176 -2.08 4.78 -2.73
CA ILE A 176 -1.65 3.49 -2.19
C ILE A 176 -1.11 3.71 -0.78
N LEU A 177 -1.78 3.17 0.23
CA LEU A 177 -1.49 3.39 1.65
C LEU A 177 -1.45 2.05 2.41
N HIS A 178 -0.97 0.99 1.76
CA HIS A 178 -0.83 -0.33 2.37
C HIS A 178 0.07 -0.30 3.61
N ASP A 179 -0.22 -1.15 4.58
CA ASP A 179 0.62 -1.38 5.77
C ASP A 179 1.01 -0.06 6.47
N ASN A 180 0.00 0.72 6.82
CA ASN A 180 0.12 1.96 7.59
C ASN A 180 -0.63 1.84 8.92
N ARG A 181 -0.80 2.95 9.65
CA ARG A 181 -1.50 2.99 10.93
C ARG A 181 -2.73 3.90 10.88
N ILE A 182 -3.34 4.04 9.71
CA ILE A 182 -4.42 5.02 9.49
C ILE A 182 -5.62 4.64 10.35
N LYS A 183 -6.03 5.56 11.21
CA LYS A 183 -7.23 5.46 12.07
C LYS A 183 -8.29 6.49 11.71
N TYR A 184 -7.86 7.59 11.06
CA TYR A 184 -8.71 8.75 10.78
C TYR A 184 -8.58 9.16 9.31
N ILE A 185 -9.70 9.56 8.73
CA ILE A 185 -9.80 10.13 7.39
C ILE A 185 -10.42 11.51 7.55
N ALA A 186 -9.76 12.54 7.01
CA ALA A 186 -10.27 13.90 7.08
C ALA A 186 -11.57 14.07 6.29
N ASP A 187 -12.48 14.87 6.83
CA ASP A 187 -13.79 15.12 6.26
C ASP A 187 -13.76 15.86 4.92
N ASP A 188 -12.71 16.62 4.64
CA ASP A 188 -12.52 17.40 3.41
C ASP A 188 -11.82 16.60 2.30
N ILE A 189 -11.51 15.32 2.53
CA ILE A 189 -10.73 14.49 1.58
C ILE A 189 -11.35 14.46 0.17
N GLY A 190 -12.69 14.46 0.07
CA GLY A 190 -13.40 14.50 -1.22
C GLY A 190 -13.30 15.82 -1.96
N GLU A 191 -13.06 16.93 -1.25
CA GLU A 191 -12.86 18.26 -1.83
C GLU A 191 -11.41 18.46 -2.27
N LYS A 192 -10.46 17.91 -1.50
CA LYS A 192 -9.03 17.96 -1.81
C LYS A 192 -8.66 17.02 -2.94
N LEU A 193 -9.29 15.85 -3.03
CA LEU A 193 -9.01 14.82 -4.03
C LEU A 193 -10.24 14.53 -4.90
N PRO A 194 -10.70 15.50 -5.72
CA PRO A 194 -11.96 15.40 -6.46
C PRO A 194 -11.96 14.26 -7.50
N ASN A 195 -10.77 13.85 -7.95
CA ASN A 195 -10.58 12.86 -9.01
C ASN A 195 -10.02 11.52 -8.53
N LEU A 196 -10.02 11.27 -7.22
CA LEU A 196 -9.60 10.00 -6.66
C LEU A 196 -10.51 8.85 -7.14
N GLU A 197 -9.92 7.84 -7.78
CA GLU A 197 -10.61 6.67 -8.32
C GLU A 197 -10.27 5.38 -7.55
N VAL A 198 -9.03 5.25 -7.08
CA VAL A 198 -8.51 4.07 -6.42
C VAL A 198 -7.89 4.47 -5.08
N LEU A 199 -8.38 3.87 -3.99
CA LEU A 199 -7.84 4.05 -2.66
C LEU A 199 -7.53 2.68 -2.03
N MET A 200 -6.26 2.45 -1.73
CA MET A 200 -5.81 1.19 -1.14
C MET A 200 -5.37 1.40 0.30
N LEU A 201 -6.17 0.91 1.25
CA LEU A 201 -5.98 1.04 2.69
C LEU A 201 -5.80 -0.34 3.37
N THR A 202 -5.37 -1.37 2.64
CA THR A 202 -5.12 -2.70 3.21
C THR A 202 -4.16 -2.62 4.39
N ASN A 203 -4.44 -3.37 5.46
CA ASN A 203 -3.65 -3.42 6.69
C ASN A 203 -3.44 -2.02 7.32
N ASN A 204 -4.55 -1.38 7.68
CA ASN A 204 -4.57 -0.15 8.47
C ASN A 204 -5.39 -0.38 9.76
N LEU A 205 -5.70 0.68 10.50
CA LEU A 205 -6.30 0.63 11.83
C LEU A 205 -7.66 1.35 11.88
N ILE A 206 -8.39 1.41 10.77
CA ILE A 206 -9.73 2.02 10.73
C ILE A 206 -10.67 1.14 11.56
N ALA A 207 -11.13 1.68 12.68
CA ALA A 207 -11.83 0.91 13.70
C ALA A 207 -13.31 0.73 13.36
N GLU A 208 -13.98 1.83 13.04
CA GLU A 208 -15.43 1.88 12.93
C GLU A 208 -15.92 2.14 11.50
N LEU A 209 -17.16 1.74 11.24
CA LEU A 209 -17.80 1.98 9.93
C LEU A 209 -18.03 3.48 9.69
N GLY A 210 -18.34 4.24 10.74
CA GLY A 210 -18.57 5.68 10.66
C GLY A 210 -17.33 6.46 10.24
N ASP A 211 -16.15 6.00 10.63
CA ASP A 211 -14.85 6.61 10.28
C ASP A 211 -14.60 6.66 8.76
N ILE A 212 -15.33 5.85 7.98
CA ILE A 212 -15.22 5.76 6.51
C ILE A 212 -16.15 6.75 5.80
N ASN A 213 -17.10 7.36 6.51
CA ASN A 213 -18.08 8.30 5.94
C ASN A 213 -17.48 9.46 5.12
N PRO A 214 -16.30 10.03 5.46
CA PRO A 214 -15.65 11.04 4.63
C PRO A 214 -15.49 10.64 3.17
N LEU A 215 -15.22 9.35 2.91
CA LEU A 215 -15.03 8.81 1.55
C LEU A 215 -16.30 8.88 0.69
N ALA A 216 -17.49 9.07 1.29
CA ALA A 216 -18.72 9.29 0.56
C ALA A 216 -18.67 10.57 -0.30
N LYS A 217 -17.85 11.55 0.10
CA LYS A 217 -17.63 12.80 -0.64
C LYS A 217 -16.75 12.59 -1.87
N CYS A 218 -15.99 11.49 -1.96
CA CYS A 218 -15.18 11.13 -3.13
C CYS A 218 -16.06 10.59 -4.27
N LYS A 219 -16.65 11.50 -5.05
CA LYS A 219 -17.64 11.18 -6.11
C LYS A 219 -17.11 10.26 -7.21
N ARG A 220 -15.80 10.21 -7.43
CA ARG A 220 -15.14 9.39 -8.45
C ARG A 220 -14.51 8.10 -7.93
N LEU A 221 -14.58 7.83 -6.62
CA LEU A 221 -13.98 6.65 -6.01
C LEU A 221 -14.67 5.36 -6.50
N ARG A 222 -13.92 4.51 -7.21
CA ARG A 222 -14.42 3.26 -7.83
C ARG A 222 -13.86 2.02 -7.17
N VAL A 223 -12.65 2.07 -6.64
CA VAL A 223 -11.95 0.93 -6.08
C VAL A 223 -11.49 1.27 -4.67
N LEU A 224 -11.91 0.46 -3.69
CA LEU A 224 -11.55 0.61 -2.29
C LEU A 224 -11.08 -0.73 -1.74
N HIS A 225 -9.92 -0.73 -1.09
CA HIS A 225 -9.40 -1.90 -0.37
C HIS A 225 -9.22 -1.53 1.09
N LEU A 226 -9.85 -2.28 1.97
CA LEU A 226 -9.87 -2.09 3.43
C LEU A 226 -9.62 -3.41 4.18
N MET A 227 -9.30 -4.50 3.46
CA MET A 227 -8.86 -5.76 4.07
C MET A 227 -7.80 -5.53 5.15
N GLY A 228 -7.93 -6.23 6.28
CA GLY A 228 -7.00 -6.10 7.40
C GLY A 228 -7.26 -4.90 8.33
N ASN A 229 -8.28 -4.09 8.07
CA ASN A 229 -8.76 -3.08 9.03
C ASN A 229 -9.77 -3.69 10.00
N PRO A 230 -9.82 -3.26 11.27
CA PRO A 230 -10.83 -3.73 12.23
C PRO A 230 -12.28 -3.57 11.75
N CYS A 231 -12.59 -2.48 11.03
CA CYS A 231 -13.93 -2.23 10.49
C CYS A 231 -14.40 -3.30 9.49
N SER A 232 -13.47 -4.01 8.83
CA SER A 232 -13.79 -5.05 7.83
C SER A 232 -14.44 -6.30 8.42
N TYR A 233 -14.27 -6.53 9.72
CA TYR A 233 -14.88 -7.66 10.45
C TYR A 233 -16.27 -7.34 11.02
N LYS A 234 -16.74 -6.10 10.89
CA LYS A 234 -18.02 -5.67 11.46
C LYS A 234 -19.21 -6.17 10.64
N LYS A 235 -20.34 -6.35 11.33
CA LYS A 235 -21.60 -6.78 10.71
C LYS A 235 -22.03 -5.77 9.64
N ASN A 236 -22.54 -6.28 8.52
CA ASN A 236 -23.00 -5.49 7.38
C ASN A 236 -21.96 -4.56 6.75
N TYR A 237 -20.65 -4.71 7.06
CA TYR A 237 -19.56 -3.90 6.52
C TYR A 237 -19.67 -3.65 5.01
N LYS A 238 -19.77 -4.73 4.22
CA LYS A 238 -19.88 -4.66 2.75
C LYS A 238 -21.09 -3.82 2.32
N LEU A 239 -22.26 -4.10 2.87
CA LEU A 239 -23.51 -3.46 2.47
C LEU A 239 -23.53 -1.99 2.88
N TYR A 240 -23.01 -1.67 4.06
CA TYR A 240 -22.92 -0.31 4.55
C TYR A 240 -22.05 0.57 3.63
N LEU A 241 -20.86 0.08 3.24
CA LEU A 241 -19.99 0.80 2.33
C LEU A 241 -20.61 0.98 0.94
N ILE A 242 -21.32 -0.03 0.43
CA ILE A 242 -22.03 0.07 -0.85
C ILE A 242 -23.14 1.13 -0.81
N TYR A 243 -23.87 1.21 0.31
CA TYR A 243 -24.90 2.21 0.54
C TYR A 243 -24.30 3.61 0.66
N LYS A 244 -23.25 3.75 1.46
CA LYS A 244 -22.64 5.05 1.78
C LYS A 244 -21.81 5.63 0.64
N ILE A 245 -21.00 4.80 -0.02
CA ILE A 245 -20.11 5.21 -1.12
C ILE A 245 -20.70 4.70 -2.44
N ARG A 246 -21.67 5.45 -2.97
CA ARG A 246 -22.47 4.98 -4.11
C ARG A 246 -21.67 4.85 -5.42
N SER A 247 -20.56 5.56 -5.53
CA SER A 247 -19.61 5.55 -6.65
C SER A 247 -18.80 4.25 -6.77
N LEU A 248 -18.70 3.48 -5.67
CA LEU A 248 -17.84 2.31 -5.58
C LEU A 248 -18.26 1.18 -6.54
N ARG A 249 -17.29 0.58 -7.24
CA ARG A 249 -17.47 -0.54 -8.18
C ARG A 249 -16.78 -1.82 -7.72
N VAL A 250 -15.64 -1.69 -7.03
CA VAL A 250 -14.86 -2.80 -6.50
C VAL A 250 -14.54 -2.52 -5.04
N LEU A 251 -14.85 -3.49 -4.16
CA LEU A 251 -14.52 -3.47 -2.75
C LEU A 251 -13.73 -4.73 -2.42
N ASP A 252 -12.53 -4.60 -1.85
CA ASP A 252 -11.70 -5.73 -1.40
C ASP A 252 -11.52 -6.81 -2.47
N CYS A 253 -11.10 -6.38 -3.67
CA CYS A 253 -10.95 -7.23 -4.86
C CYS A 253 -12.26 -7.88 -5.38
N LYS A 254 -13.43 -7.51 -4.86
CA LYS A 254 -14.73 -8.06 -5.27
C LYS A 254 -15.57 -7.02 -5.99
N ILE A 255 -16.14 -7.41 -7.13
CA ILE A 255 -17.02 -6.55 -7.92
C ILE A 255 -18.37 -6.40 -7.20
N ILE A 256 -18.82 -5.15 -7.05
CA ILE A 256 -20.13 -4.81 -6.50
C ILE A 256 -21.19 -5.00 -7.58
N ARG A 257 -22.15 -5.88 -7.34
CA ARG A 257 -23.25 -6.17 -8.26
C ARG A 257 -24.50 -5.39 -7.90
N GLN A 258 -25.43 -5.28 -8.83
CA GLN A 258 -26.72 -4.61 -8.60
C GLN A 258 -27.52 -5.24 -7.44
N LYS A 259 -27.41 -6.58 -7.27
CA LYS A 259 -28.01 -7.29 -6.13
C LYS A 259 -27.50 -6.79 -4.78
N ASP A 260 -26.19 -6.52 -4.69
CA ASP A 260 -25.58 -6.04 -3.44
C ASP A 260 -26.08 -4.63 -3.12
N ARG A 261 -26.30 -3.80 -4.15
CA ARG A 261 -26.89 -2.47 -3.99
C ARG A 261 -28.35 -2.53 -3.55
N ALA A 262 -29.15 -3.42 -4.14
CA ALA A 262 -30.53 -3.61 -3.74
C ALA A 262 -30.66 -4.11 -2.29
N GLU A 263 -29.77 -5.00 -1.87
CA GLU A 263 -29.70 -5.49 -0.48
C GLU A 263 -29.29 -4.40 0.50
N ALA A 264 -28.27 -3.60 0.14
CA ALA A 264 -27.85 -2.44 0.91
C ALA A 264 -28.99 -1.41 1.04
N ASP A 265 -29.70 -1.11 -0.05
CA ASP A 265 -30.85 -0.22 -0.04
C ASP A 265 -31.99 -0.76 0.85
N LYS A 266 -32.29 -2.06 0.79
CA LYS A 266 -33.32 -2.66 1.67
C LYS A 266 -33.02 -2.49 3.15
N LEU A 267 -31.75 -2.60 3.54
CA LEU A 267 -31.32 -2.51 4.93
C LEU A 267 -31.19 -1.08 5.44
N PHE A 268 -30.76 -0.14 4.59
CA PHE A 268 -30.34 1.19 5.04
C PHE A 268 -31.18 2.35 4.48
N LYS A 269 -31.92 2.13 3.39
CA LYS A 269 -32.79 3.18 2.82
C LYS A 269 -34.07 3.30 3.63
N GLY A 270 -34.47 4.53 3.93
CA GLY A 270 -35.75 4.86 4.58
C GLY A 270 -35.64 5.23 6.06
N LYS A 271 -36.60 6.02 6.55
CA LYS A 271 -36.58 6.60 7.90
C LYS A 271 -36.52 5.56 9.02
N LYS A 272 -37.27 4.46 8.89
CA LYS A 272 -37.28 3.35 9.88
C LYS A 272 -35.89 2.72 10.04
N ASN A 273 -35.14 2.61 8.94
CA ASN A 273 -33.82 1.99 8.90
C ASN A 273 -32.69 2.93 9.38
N LEU A 274 -32.94 4.23 9.54
CA LEU A 274 -31.97 5.16 10.11
C LEU A 274 -31.63 4.80 11.56
N VAL A 275 -32.59 4.24 12.30
CA VAL A 275 -32.36 3.72 13.65
C VAL A 275 -31.36 2.57 13.62
N ASN A 276 -31.57 1.61 12.70
CA ASN A 276 -30.62 0.51 12.47
C ASN A 276 -29.22 1.03 12.09
N ILE A 277 -29.12 2.07 11.26
CA ILE A 277 -27.82 2.68 10.93
C ILE A 277 -27.12 3.17 12.20
N LYS A 278 -27.82 3.89 13.09
CA LYS A 278 -27.21 4.39 14.33
C LYS A 278 -26.77 3.27 15.28
N GLU A 279 -27.46 2.13 15.27
CA GLU A 279 -27.07 0.96 16.07
C GLU A 279 -25.83 0.26 15.51
N PHE A 280 -25.69 0.15 14.18
CA PHE A 280 -24.58 -0.57 13.54
C PHE A 280 -23.35 0.32 13.27
N VAL A 281 -23.54 1.62 13.11
CA VAL A 281 -22.50 2.57 12.73
C VAL A 281 -22.10 3.37 13.95
N GLN A 282 -20.98 2.96 14.52
CA GLN A 282 -20.29 3.75 15.53
C GLN A 282 -19.21 4.60 14.86
N TYR A 283 -18.67 5.53 15.62
CA TYR A 283 -17.50 6.32 15.27
C TYR A 283 -16.42 6.04 16.32
N SER A 284 -15.16 6.03 15.89
CA SER A 284 -14.06 5.95 16.83
C SER A 284 -14.00 7.21 17.69
N SER A 285 -13.49 7.09 18.92
CA SER A 285 -13.28 8.24 19.81
C SER A 285 -12.41 9.33 19.18
N VAL A 286 -11.49 8.94 18.29
CA VAL A 286 -10.65 9.87 17.53
C VAL A 286 -11.49 10.78 16.64
N VAL A 287 -12.52 10.26 15.98
CA VAL A 287 -13.45 11.05 15.15
C VAL A 287 -14.37 11.90 16.04
N GLN A 288 -14.89 11.33 17.13
CA GLN A 288 -15.77 12.07 18.06
C GLN A 288 -15.07 13.31 18.65
N ASN A 289 -13.84 13.16 19.13
CA ASN A 289 -13.07 14.27 19.67
C ASN A 289 -12.76 15.35 18.60
N MET A 290 -12.66 14.97 17.32
CA MET A 290 -12.46 15.92 16.23
C MET A 290 -13.75 16.65 15.84
N GLU A 291 -14.91 15.98 15.86
CA GLU A 291 -16.21 16.63 15.68
C GLU A 291 -16.48 17.65 16.80
N GLU A 292 -16.17 17.31 18.05
CA GLU A 292 -16.25 18.23 19.20
C GLU A 292 -15.33 19.44 19.02
N LYS A 293 -14.07 19.21 18.61
CA LYS A 293 -13.12 20.30 18.34
C LYS A 293 -13.61 21.23 17.22
N ILE A 294 -14.11 20.67 16.12
CA ILE A 294 -14.67 21.44 15.00
C ILE A 294 -15.88 22.25 15.48
N ASN A 295 -16.75 21.67 16.32
CA ASN A 295 -17.91 22.38 16.88
C ASN A 295 -17.47 23.58 17.74
N ILE A 296 -16.45 23.41 18.59
CA ILE A 296 -15.85 24.50 19.38
C ILE A 296 -15.27 25.59 18.47
N ASP A 297 -14.48 25.23 17.44
CA ASP A 297 -13.91 26.19 16.50
C ASP A 297 -14.99 26.97 15.72
N VAL A 298 -16.10 26.32 15.36
CA VAL A 298 -17.25 26.97 14.69
C VAL A 298 -18.02 27.89 15.65
N GLN A 299 -18.16 27.51 16.93
CA GLN A 299 -18.75 28.38 17.95
C GLN A 299 -17.88 29.62 18.20
N LEU A 300 -16.56 29.45 18.25
CA LEU A 300 -15.58 30.54 18.42
C LEU A 300 -15.65 31.59 17.30
N GLN A 301 -15.85 31.17 16.05
CA GLN A 301 -15.98 32.09 14.90
C GLN A 301 -17.23 32.99 14.95
N ARG A 302 -18.20 32.70 15.83
CA ARG A 302 -19.39 33.55 16.01
C ARG A 302 -19.10 34.81 16.82
N PHE A 303 -18.00 34.82 17.56
CA PHE A 303 -17.62 35.93 18.40
C PHE A 303 -16.79 36.96 17.61
N PRO A 304 -16.79 38.24 18.00
CA PRO A 304 -15.84 39.23 17.49
C PRO A 304 -14.40 38.72 17.62
N LYS A 305 -13.52 39.07 16.67
CA LYS A 305 -12.14 38.55 16.58
C LYS A 305 -11.36 38.65 17.90
N GLU A 306 -11.52 39.75 18.64
CA GLU A 306 -10.87 39.96 19.94
C GLU A 306 -11.30 38.90 20.98
N VAL A 307 -12.60 38.57 21.01
CA VAL A 307 -13.17 37.58 21.92
C VAL A 307 -12.79 36.16 21.49
N GLU A 308 -12.78 35.88 20.18
CA GLU A 308 -12.29 34.62 19.62
C GLU A 308 -10.84 34.34 20.04
N GLU A 309 -9.95 35.34 19.94
CA GLU A 309 -8.55 35.21 20.36
C GLU A 309 -8.42 34.98 21.87
N GLN A 310 -9.18 35.71 22.69
CA GLN A 310 -9.22 35.52 24.14
C GLN A 310 -9.70 34.13 24.54
N LEU A 311 -10.75 33.63 23.90
CA LEU A 311 -11.26 32.28 24.17
C LEU A 311 -10.26 31.21 23.71
N ARG A 312 -9.59 31.38 22.56
CA ARG A 312 -8.50 30.49 22.13
C ARG A 312 -7.31 30.48 23.09
N LEU A 313 -6.94 31.64 23.63
CA LEU A 313 -5.90 31.74 24.66
C LEU A 313 -6.34 31.05 25.95
N SER A 314 -7.60 31.21 26.35
CA SER A 314 -8.18 30.55 27.51
C SER A 314 -8.16 29.03 27.37
N LEU A 315 -8.54 28.50 26.19
CA LEU A 315 -8.44 27.07 25.87
C LEU A 315 -6.99 26.55 25.92
N LYS A 316 -6.01 27.34 25.48
CA LYS A 316 -4.58 26.97 25.58
C LYS A 316 -4.06 26.96 27.02
N ASN A 317 -4.59 27.83 27.86
CA ASN A 317 -4.11 28.03 29.24
C ASN A 317 -4.85 27.18 30.28
N ALA A 318 -6.01 26.62 29.94
CA ALA A 318 -6.80 25.81 30.85
C ALA A 318 -6.01 24.57 31.33
N ARG A 319 -5.90 24.41 32.65
CA ARG A 319 -5.18 23.31 33.31
C ARG A 319 -6.11 22.33 34.00
N THR A 320 -7.32 22.76 34.32
CA THR A 320 -8.30 21.95 35.05
C THR A 320 -9.54 21.67 34.21
N LEU A 321 -10.21 20.54 34.48
CA LEU A 321 -11.46 20.17 33.81
C LEU A 321 -12.56 21.24 34.03
N ALA A 322 -12.60 21.83 35.23
CA ALA A 322 -13.56 22.88 35.57
C ALA A 322 -13.36 24.17 34.75
N GLU A 323 -12.11 24.54 34.46
CA GLU A 323 -11.80 25.67 33.56
C GLU A 323 -12.28 25.40 32.13
N LEU A 324 -12.11 24.17 31.63
CA LEU A 324 -12.61 23.77 30.30
C LEU A 324 -14.13 23.83 30.23
N GLU A 325 -14.83 23.30 31.25
CA GLU A 325 -16.30 23.35 31.32
C GLU A 325 -16.85 24.79 31.41
N ALA A 326 -16.13 25.69 32.11
CA ALA A 326 -16.51 27.10 32.18
C ALA A 326 -16.38 27.80 30.81
N ILE A 327 -15.32 27.49 30.07
CA ILE A 327 -15.12 28.00 28.71
C ILE A 327 -16.21 27.44 27.78
N GLU A 328 -16.52 26.14 27.87
CA GLU A 328 -17.60 25.53 27.07
C GLU A 328 -18.95 26.20 27.34
N LYS A 329 -19.29 26.47 28.61
CA LYS A 329 -20.49 27.24 28.97
C LYS A 329 -20.54 28.62 28.33
N SER A 330 -19.39 29.32 28.27
CA SER A 330 -19.30 30.64 27.63
C SER A 330 -19.48 30.60 26.10
N LEU A 331 -19.20 29.46 25.46
CA LEU A 331 -19.41 29.24 24.03
C LEU A 331 -20.86 28.90 23.65
N THR A 332 -21.62 28.35 24.60
CA THR A 332 -23.02 27.98 24.39
C THR A 332 -24.04 29.10 24.61
N LEU A 333 -23.66 30.16 25.34
CA LEU A 333 -24.46 31.38 25.54
C LEU A 333 -24.33 32.31 24.33
#